data_AF-A0A2D7GZU4-F1
#
_entry.id   AF-A0A2D7GZU4-F1
#
_cell.length_a   1.000
_cell.length_b   1.000
_cell.length_c   1.000
_cell.angle_alpha   90.00
_cell.angle_beta   90.00
_cell.angle_gamma   90.00
#
_symmetry.space_group_name_H-M   'P 1'
#
loop_
_entity.id
_entity.type
_entity.pdbx_description
1 polymer ?
#
loop_
_entity_poly.entity_id
_entity_poly.type
_entity_poly.pdbx_seq_one_letter_code
_entity_poly.pdbx_strand_id
1 'polypeptide(L)'
;MTRKWETPPATDPTRPLLARILEARGLKDRESLRSFLDPKLSALEDPSELPGAVEAGKILCEVLRADKKVLIYGDYDADGITASAVLFHIIAAATGKEGPAVYIPNRIEEGYGINVGAIEKFADQG
;
A
#
# COMPACT_ATOMS: atom_id res chain seq x y z
N MET A 1 16.44 28.73 -1.42
CA MET A 1 17.45 28.06 -0.57
C MET A 1 17.32 28.54 0.87
N THR A 2 16.43 27.93 1.67
CA THR A 2 16.32 28.27 3.10
C THR A 2 15.80 27.05 3.86
N ARG A 3 16.55 25.94 3.83
CA ARG A 3 16.36 24.91 4.86
C ARG A 3 17.12 25.38 6.09
N LYS A 4 16.41 25.78 7.16
CA LYS A 4 16.99 25.95 8.49
C LYS A 4 17.05 24.58 9.14
N TRP A 5 18.24 24.21 9.61
CA TRP A 5 18.40 23.02 10.41
C TRP A 5 17.93 23.33 11.83
N GLU A 6 16.86 22.67 12.26
CA GLU A 6 16.46 22.65 13.67
C GLU A 6 17.14 21.46 14.33
N THR A 7 17.81 21.72 15.44
CA THR A 7 18.35 20.65 16.27
C THR A 7 17.22 20.11 17.14
N PRO A 8 17.05 18.77 17.24
CA PRO A 8 16.15 18.20 18.21
C PRO A 8 16.51 18.70 19.62
N PRO A 9 15.57 18.73 20.57
CA PRO A 9 15.86 19.07 21.96
C PRO A 9 17.07 18.30 22.48
N ALA A 10 17.89 18.97 23.29
CA ALA A 10 19.09 18.35 23.86
C ALA A 10 18.70 17.09 24.63
N THR A 11 19.21 15.94 24.18
CA THR A 11 19.09 14.66 24.86
C THR A 11 20.28 14.48 25.79
N ASP A 12 20.07 13.80 26.92
CA ASP A 12 21.14 13.48 27.86
C ASP A 12 22.27 12.69 27.16
N PRO A 13 23.47 13.27 26.99
CA PRO A 13 24.55 12.65 26.23
C PRO A 13 25.15 11.43 26.94
N THR A 14 24.86 11.22 28.22
CA THR A 14 25.31 10.05 28.99
C THR A 14 24.49 8.80 28.68
N ARG A 15 23.29 8.96 28.10
CA ARG A 15 22.45 7.85 27.65
C ARG A 15 22.99 7.24 26.34
N PRO A 16 22.80 5.93 26.12
CA PRO A 16 23.16 5.29 24.85
C PRO A 16 22.56 6.02 23.63
N LEU A 17 23.34 6.12 22.55
CA LEU A 17 22.93 6.82 21.32
C LEU A 17 21.56 6.35 20.80
N LEU A 18 21.30 5.04 20.82
CA LEU A 18 20.02 4.47 20.41
C LEU A 18 18.85 5.04 21.21
N ALA A 19 18.98 5.14 22.54
CA ALA A 19 17.93 5.68 23.41
C ALA A 19 17.63 7.15 23.09
N ARG A 20 18.67 7.93 22.80
CA ARG A 20 18.56 9.35 22.42
C ARG A 20 17.87 9.54 21.07
N ILE A 21 18.15 8.68 20.09
CA ILE A 21 17.50 8.71 18.76
C ILE A 21 16.02 8.34 18.87
N LEU A 22 15.69 7.30 19.65
CA LEU A 22 14.30 6.86 19.81
C LEU A 22 13.46 7.90 20.55
N GLU A 23 14.01 8.52 21.60
CA GLU A 23 13.37 9.63 22.31
C GLU A 23 13.15 10.85 21.41
N ALA A 24 14.12 11.19 20.56
CA ALA A 24 13.99 12.27 19.58
C ALA A 24 12.92 11.98 18.50
N ARG A 25 12.56 10.71 18.28
CA ARG A 25 11.44 10.29 17.41
C ARG A 25 10.09 10.24 18.14
N GLY A 26 10.04 10.61 19.42
CA GLY A 26 8.83 10.60 20.24
C GLY A 26 8.54 9.25 20.92
N LEU A 27 9.42 8.25 20.80
CA LEU A 27 9.25 6.93 21.40
C LEU A 27 9.82 6.95 22.83
N LYS A 28 8.96 7.21 23.82
CA LYS A 28 9.38 7.47 25.22
C LYS A 28 9.00 6.36 26.19
N ASP A 29 7.89 5.70 25.96
CA ASP A 29 7.39 4.61 26.79
C ASP A 29 7.83 3.24 26.26
N ARG A 30 7.73 2.22 27.11
CA ARG A 30 8.19 0.87 26.79
C ARG A 30 7.38 0.22 25.66
N GLU A 31 6.10 0.54 25.56
CA GLU A 31 5.19 -0.07 24.59
C GLU A 31 5.47 0.43 23.17
N SER A 32 5.58 1.75 22.99
CA SER A 32 5.95 2.37 21.70
C SER A 32 7.32 1.90 21.21
N LEU A 33 8.30 1.79 22.10
CA LEU A 33 9.63 1.26 21.77
C LEU A 33 9.56 -0.20 21.28
N ARG A 34 8.78 -1.04 21.97
CA ARG A 34 8.62 -2.45 21.58
C ARG A 34 7.93 -2.57 20.23
N SER A 35 6.84 -1.84 20.02
CA SER A 35 6.08 -1.86 18.76
C SER A 35 6.92 -1.39 17.57
N PHE A 36 7.79 -0.39 17.78
CA PHE A 36 8.65 0.15 16.72
C PHE A 36 9.84 -0.75 16.38
N LEU A 37 10.50 -1.34 17.40
CA LEU A 37 11.72 -2.13 17.21
C LEU A 37 11.45 -3.59 16.85
N ASP A 38 10.30 -4.14 17.25
CA ASP A 38 9.89 -5.52 16.96
C ASP A 38 8.43 -5.57 16.47
N PRO A 39 8.13 -4.96 15.31
CA PRO A 39 6.78 -4.94 14.77
C PRO A 39 6.33 -6.36 14.42
N LYS A 40 5.09 -6.69 14.76
CA LYS A 40 4.46 -7.96 14.42
C LYS A 40 3.35 -7.73 13.42
N LEU A 41 3.14 -8.69 12.51
CA LEU A 41 1.97 -8.67 11.61
C LEU A 41 0.65 -8.63 12.40
N SER A 42 0.61 -9.25 13.58
CA SER A 42 -0.56 -9.21 14.47
C SER A 42 -0.84 -7.83 15.08
N ALA A 43 0.05 -6.85 14.89
CA ALA A 43 -0.12 -5.48 15.33
C ALA A 43 -0.56 -4.55 14.19
N LEU A 44 -0.81 -5.08 12.98
CA LEU A 44 -1.47 -4.32 11.92
C LEU A 44 -2.90 -3.98 12.35
N GLU A 45 -3.36 -2.79 11.94
CA GLU A 45 -4.75 -2.39 12.10
C GLU A 45 -5.69 -3.36 11.37
N ASP A 46 -6.92 -3.48 11.87
CA ASP A 46 -7.93 -4.28 11.20
C ASP A 46 -8.21 -3.68 9.81
N PRO A 47 -8.10 -4.44 8.71
CA PRO A 47 -8.37 -3.93 7.37
C PRO A 47 -9.76 -3.32 7.21
N SER A 48 -10.72 -3.68 8.07
CA SER A 48 -12.07 -3.10 8.06
C SER A 48 -12.13 -1.64 8.52
N GLU A 49 -11.09 -1.16 9.21
CA GLU A 49 -10.94 0.25 9.58
C GLU A 49 -10.51 1.11 8.38
N LEU A 50 -9.96 0.50 7.32
CA LEU A 50 -9.65 1.21 6.09
C LEU A 50 -10.96 1.57 5.35
N PRO A 51 -11.27 2.87 5.17
CA PRO A 51 -12.55 3.27 4.59
C PRO A 51 -12.79 2.63 3.22
N GLY A 52 -13.91 1.93 3.09
CA GLY A 52 -14.32 1.28 1.83
C GLY A 52 -13.67 -0.08 1.56
N ALA A 53 -12.71 -0.55 2.36
CA ALA A 53 -12.00 -1.81 2.11
C ALA A 53 -12.94 -3.04 2.15
N VAL A 54 -13.83 -3.10 3.14
CA VAL A 54 -14.81 -4.19 3.26
C VAL A 54 -15.75 -4.23 2.06
N GLU A 55 -16.21 -3.07 1.60
CA GLU A 55 -17.13 -2.97 0.48
C GLU A 55 -16.46 -3.33 -0.85
N ALA A 56 -15.24 -2.83 -1.08
CA ALA A 56 -14.44 -3.19 -2.25
C ALA A 56 -14.16 -4.71 -2.29
N GLY A 57 -13.85 -5.31 -1.14
CA GLY A 57 -13.66 -6.77 -1.03
C GLY A 57 -14.92 -7.57 -1.39
N LYS A 58 -16.10 -7.12 -0.93
CA LYS A 58 -17.38 -7.75 -1.29
C LYS A 58 -17.66 -7.67 -2.79
N ILE A 59 -17.51 -6.48 -3.38
CA ILE A 59 -17.68 -6.26 -4.82
C ILE A 59 -16.75 -7.20 -5.60
N LEU A 60 -15.47 -7.26 -5.22
CA LEU A 60 -14.52 -8.16 -5.86
C LEU A 60 -14.96 -9.62 -5.74
N CYS A 61 -15.35 -10.08 -4.55
CA CYS A 61 -15.85 -11.45 -4.36
C CYS A 61 -17.10 -11.75 -5.20
N GLU A 62 -18.04 -10.82 -5.33
CA GLU A 62 -19.24 -10.98 -6.16
C GLU A 62 -18.88 -11.10 -7.65
N VAL A 63 -17.98 -10.23 -8.14
CA VAL A 63 -17.49 -10.23 -9.52
C VAL A 63 -16.77 -11.55 -9.84
N LEU A 64 -15.91 -12.03 -8.94
CA LEU A 64 -15.19 -13.30 -9.10
C LEU A 64 -16.13 -14.51 -9.08
N ARG A 65 -17.15 -14.52 -8.20
CA ARG A 65 -18.15 -15.61 -8.17
C ARG A 65 -19.04 -15.64 -9.41
N ALA A 66 -19.30 -14.48 -10.00
CA ALA A 66 -20.05 -14.34 -11.25
C ALA A 66 -19.19 -14.63 -12.50
N ASP A 67 -17.96 -15.09 -12.32
CA ASP A 67 -16.96 -15.34 -13.36
C ASP A 67 -16.73 -14.17 -14.32
N LYS A 68 -16.83 -12.95 -13.80
CA LYS A 68 -16.58 -11.73 -14.57
C LYS A 68 -15.09 -11.44 -14.64
N LYS A 69 -14.67 -10.80 -15.73
CA LYS A 69 -13.29 -10.35 -15.88
C LYS A 69 -12.98 -9.21 -14.91
N VAL A 70 -11.74 -9.21 -14.43
CA VAL A 70 -11.18 -8.17 -13.58
C VAL A 70 -9.94 -7.62 -14.26
N LEU A 71 -9.87 -6.29 -14.33
CA LEU A 71 -8.66 -5.56 -14.67
C LEU A 71 -8.10 -4.94 -13.39
N ILE A 72 -6.81 -5.18 -13.13
CA ILE A 72 -6.05 -4.43 -12.13
C ILE A 72 -5.40 -3.25 -12.84
N TYR A 73 -5.85 -2.04 -12.52
CA TYR A 73 -5.23 -0.80 -12.99
C TYR A 73 -4.27 -0.30 -11.90
N GLY A 74 -2.97 -0.47 -12.10
CA GLY A 74 -1.93 -0.09 -11.15
C GLY A 74 -1.31 1.28 -11.41
N ASP A 75 -0.38 1.67 -10.54
CA ASP A 75 0.51 2.82 -10.74
C ASP A 75 1.92 2.34 -11.14
N TYR A 76 2.71 3.20 -11.79
CA TYR A 76 4.02 2.87 -12.33
C TYR A 76 5.16 2.91 -11.30
N ASP A 77 4.88 3.36 -10.07
CA ASP A 77 5.87 3.36 -9.01
C ASP A 77 5.98 2.00 -8.30
N ALA A 78 6.94 1.87 -7.39
CA ALA A 78 7.21 0.61 -6.73
C ALA A 78 6.01 0.11 -5.89
N ASP A 79 5.26 1.02 -5.28
CA ASP A 79 4.09 0.65 -4.48
C ASP A 79 2.96 0.15 -5.40
N GLY A 80 2.64 0.90 -6.46
CA GLY A 80 1.62 0.51 -7.44
C GLY A 80 1.90 -0.82 -8.13
N ILE A 81 3.16 -1.07 -8.53
CA ILE A 81 3.55 -2.33 -9.16
C ILE A 81 3.44 -3.49 -8.16
N THR A 82 3.93 -3.30 -6.92
CA THR A 82 3.89 -4.37 -5.91
C THR A 82 2.46 -4.68 -5.45
N ALA A 83 1.64 -3.67 -5.23
CA ALA A 83 0.22 -3.83 -4.93
C ALA A 83 -0.53 -4.58 -6.05
N SER A 84 -0.23 -4.24 -7.31
CA SER A 84 -0.82 -4.92 -8.47
C SER A 84 -0.42 -6.40 -8.54
N ALA A 85 0.85 -6.71 -8.27
CA ALA A 85 1.34 -8.08 -8.23
C ALA A 85 0.71 -8.89 -7.08
N VAL A 86 0.59 -8.31 -5.89
CA VAL A 86 -0.08 -8.94 -4.75
C VAL A 86 -1.53 -9.28 -5.09
N LEU A 87 -2.28 -8.31 -5.65
CA LEU A 87 -3.68 -8.52 -6.00
C LEU A 87 -3.86 -9.55 -7.13
N PHE A 88 -2.97 -9.55 -8.13
CA PHE A 88 -2.94 -10.56 -9.18
C PHE A 88 -2.83 -11.98 -8.60
N HIS A 89 -1.87 -12.20 -7.71
CA HIS A 89 -1.67 -13.51 -7.09
C HIS A 89 -2.80 -13.91 -6.16
N ILE A 90 -3.38 -12.97 -5.41
CA ILE A 90 -4.57 -13.22 -4.56
C ILE A 90 -5.74 -13.70 -5.42
N ILE A 91 -6.04 -13.00 -6.52
CA ILE A 91 -7.15 -13.36 -7.41
C ILE A 91 -6.89 -14.71 -8.09
N ALA A 92 -5.69 -14.92 -8.64
CA ALA A 92 -5.30 -16.18 -9.27
C ALA A 92 -5.47 -17.38 -8.31
N ALA A 93 -5.00 -17.23 -7.07
CA ALA A 93 -5.13 -18.23 -6.03
C ALA A 93 -6.59 -18.46 -5.61
N ALA A 94 -7.38 -17.40 -5.47
CA ALA A 94 -8.79 -17.48 -5.07
C ALA A 94 -9.66 -18.15 -6.15
N THR A 95 -9.36 -17.94 -7.44
CA THR A 95 -10.15 -18.50 -8.54
C THR A 95 -9.59 -19.81 -9.09
N GLY A 96 -8.33 -20.15 -8.81
CA GLY A 96 -7.62 -21.28 -9.44
C GLY A 96 -7.35 -21.07 -10.94
N LYS A 97 -7.23 -19.81 -11.39
CA LYS A 97 -7.00 -19.43 -12.80
C LYS A 97 -5.64 -18.73 -12.94
N GLU A 98 -5.18 -18.48 -14.17
CA GLU A 98 -3.89 -17.83 -14.43
C GLU A 98 -3.77 -16.43 -13.77
N GLY A 99 -4.88 -15.71 -13.60
CA GLY A 99 -4.95 -14.41 -12.94
C GLY A 99 -5.68 -13.35 -13.77
N PRO A 100 -5.95 -12.16 -13.21
CA PRO A 100 -6.60 -11.05 -13.92
C PRO A 100 -5.64 -10.34 -14.87
N ALA A 101 -6.17 -9.53 -15.79
CA ALA A 101 -5.34 -8.63 -16.57
C ALA A 101 -4.77 -7.52 -15.67
N VAL A 102 -3.55 -7.06 -15.95
CA VAL A 102 -2.91 -5.96 -15.23
C VAL A 102 -2.51 -4.88 -16.25
N TYR A 103 -2.83 -3.63 -15.93
CA TYR A 103 -2.44 -2.46 -16.70
C TYR A 103 -1.67 -1.49 -15.83
N ILE A 104 -0.47 -1.11 -16.27
CA ILE A 104 0.36 -0.09 -15.64
C ILE A 104 0.52 1.04 -16.67
N PRO A 105 0.04 2.27 -16.38
CA PRO A 105 0.08 3.36 -17.35
C PRO A 105 1.51 3.85 -17.57
N ASN A 106 1.80 4.34 -18.78
CA ASN A 106 3.04 5.05 -19.05
C ASN A 106 2.94 6.48 -18.49
N ARG A 107 3.69 6.78 -17.42
CA ARG A 107 3.72 8.11 -16.78
C ARG A 107 3.97 9.26 -17.77
N ILE A 108 4.87 9.05 -18.73
CA ILE A 108 5.34 10.13 -19.63
C ILE A 108 4.28 10.42 -20.70
N GLU A 109 3.67 9.37 -21.23
CA GLU A 109 2.75 9.47 -22.37
C GLU A 109 1.28 9.67 -21.93
N GLU A 110 0.88 9.05 -20.83
CA GLU A 110 -0.52 9.01 -20.37
C GLU A 110 -0.77 9.88 -19.13
N GLY A 111 0.28 10.36 -18.47
CA GLY A 111 0.17 11.19 -17.28
C GLY A 111 -0.12 10.39 -16.00
N TYR A 112 -0.77 11.02 -15.02
CA TYR A 112 -1.08 10.43 -13.72
C TYR A 112 -2.57 10.07 -13.60
N GLY A 113 -2.86 8.86 -13.10
CA GLY A 113 -4.21 8.42 -12.78
C GLY A 113 -4.89 7.60 -13.89
N ILE A 114 -6.21 7.53 -13.79
CA ILE A 114 -7.05 6.71 -14.68
C ILE A 114 -7.16 7.38 -16.04
N ASN A 115 -6.78 6.66 -17.09
CA ASN A 115 -6.88 7.09 -18.48
C ASN A 115 -8.17 6.53 -19.12
N VAL A 116 -9.02 7.42 -19.64
CA VAL A 116 -10.30 7.03 -20.28
C VAL A 116 -10.09 6.08 -21.46
N GLY A 117 -9.10 6.34 -22.32
CA GLY A 117 -8.82 5.48 -23.46
C GLY A 117 -8.33 4.08 -23.05
N ALA A 118 -7.59 3.97 -21.94
CA ALA A 118 -7.25 2.66 -21.38
C ALA A 118 -8.50 1.93 -20.86
N ILE A 119 -9.39 2.63 -20.14
CA ILE A 119 -10.64 2.04 -19.66
C ILE A 119 -11.53 1.58 -20.81
N GLU A 120 -11.74 2.41 -21.83
CA GLU A 120 -12.53 2.06 -23.03
C GLU A 120 -11.94 0.83 -23.73
N LYS A 121 -10.62 0.81 -23.94
CA LYS A 121 -9.91 -0.32 -24.55
C LYS A 121 -10.15 -1.65 -23.81
N PHE A 122 -10.16 -1.64 -22.48
CA PHE A 122 -10.39 -2.86 -21.71
C PHE A 122 -11.87 -3.20 -21.59
N ALA A 123 -12.77 -2.21 -21.56
CA ALA A 123 -14.21 -2.45 -21.61
C ALA A 123 -14.62 -3.15 -22.91
N ASP A 124 -14.00 -2.81 -24.05
CA ASP A 124 -14.24 -3.47 -25.34
C ASP A 124 -13.75 -4.93 -25.38
N GLN A 125 -12.89 -5.34 -24.45
CA GLN A 125 -12.38 -6.71 -24.35
C GLN A 125 -13.28 -7.62 -23.48
N GLY A 126 -14.38 -7.09 -22.94
CA GLY A 126 -15.35 -7.79 -22.07
C GLY A 126 -14.81 -8.11 -20.69
#